data_AF-A0AAV0JNP0-F1
#
_entry.id   AF-A0AAV0JNP0-F1
#
_cell.length_a   1.000
_cell.length_b   1.000
_cell.length_c   1.000
_cell.angle_alpha   90.00
_cell.angle_beta   90.00
_cell.angle_gamma   90.00
#
_symmetry.space_group_name_H-M   'P 1'
#
loop_
_entity.id
_entity.type
_entity.pdbx_description
1 polymer ?
#
loop_
_entity_poly.entity_id
_entity_poly.type
_entity_poly.pdbx_seq_one_letter_code
_entity_poly.pdbx_strand_id
1 'polypeptide(L)'
;MAEQPLDLSATISEQPLELESSPSASPPGEEETEGEESLGKLVADSSFERGRHVMFLQMMYQMLPHHYQSQEINRLTLAYFAISGLDIVGSLDTVDRDEVASWVLSFRTHPEDIAEINCGEFYGFNGSRSSQYPSDDAGGVSGNHCHLASTYCALAILKIVGYNLSNIDWMPLLMTMRNLQKPDGRYLNVS
;
A
#
# COMPACT_ATOMS: atom_id res chain seq x y z
N MET A 1 39.96 -27.25 -16.36
CA MET A 1 40.66 -26.59 -17.49
C MET A 1 39.91 -25.31 -17.79
N ALA A 2 40.63 -24.20 -17.88
CA ALA A 2 40.11 -22.84 -17.80
C ALA A 2 39.35 -22.39 -19.06
N GLU A 3 38.26 -21.66 -18.88
CA GLU A 3 37.60 -20.88 -19.93
C GLU A 3 38.25 -19.49 -20.05
N GLN A 4 38.57 -19.08 -21.28
CA GLN A 4 39.01 -17.73 -21.62
C GLN A 4 37.82 -16.84 -21.97
N PRO A 5 37.81 -15.55 -21.59
CA PRO A 5 36.77 -14.61 -22.01
C PRO A 5 37.08 -13.99 -23.40
N LEU A 6 36.03 -13.83 -24.20
CA LEU A 6 36.04 -13.16 -25.50
C LEU A 6 36.01 -11.62 -25.34
N ASP A 7 37.00 -10.97 -25.93
CA ASP A 7 37.11 -9.51 -26.12
C ASP A 7 36.46 -9.12 -27.46
N LEU A 8 35.55 -8.15 -27.41
CA LEU A 8 34.90 -7.54 -28.58
C LEU A 8 34.87 -6.01 -28.41
N SER A 9 36.04 -5.39 -28.42
CA SER A 9 36.16 -3.98 -28.82
C SER A 9 36.07 -3.88 -30.34
N ALA A 10 34.93 -3.41 -30.86
CA ALA A 10 34.78 -3.03 -32.26
C ALA A 10 34.51 -1.52 -32.37
N THR A 11 35.59 -0.84 -32.76
CA THR A 11 35.68 0.47 -33.38
C THR A 11 34.60 0.73 -34.42
N ILE A 12 33.93 1.89 -34.34
CA ILE A 12 33.38 2.59 -35.50
C ILE A 12 33.89 4.02 -35.46
N SER A 13 34.55 4.40 -36.55
CA SER A 13 35.20 5.69 -36.80
C SER A 13 34.56 6.32 -38.03
N GLU A 14 34.38 7.65 -37.97
CA GLU A 14 34.24 8.62 -39.09
C GLU A 14 32.87 8.64 -39.80
N GLN A 15 32.22 9.76 -40.17
CA GLN A 15 32.68 11.12 -40.51
C GLN A 15 31.45 12.10 -40.69
N PRO A 16 31.55 13.38 -41.15
CA PRO A 16 31.08 14.56 -40.41
C PRO A 16 29.94 15.39 -41.06
N LEU A 17 29.53 16.43 -40.31
CA LEU A 17 28.54 17.48 -40.60
C LEU A 17 28.82 18.28 -41.88
N GLU A 18 27.80 18.44 -42.74
CA GLU A 18 27.73 19.50 -43.75
C GLU A 18 26.51 20.41 -43.50
N LEU A 19 26.77 21.72 -43.55
CA LEU A 19 25.86 22.85 -43.43
C LEU A 19 25.81 23.58 -44.78
N GLU A 20 24.75 24.38 -45.00
CA GLU A 20 24.44 25.27 -46.16
C GLU A 20 23.41 24.64 -47.15
N SER A 21 22.36 25.30 -47.64
CA SER A 21 21.99 26.73 -47.73
C SER A 21 20.48 26.89 -48.02
N SER A 22 19.92 28.07 -47.69
CA SER A 22 18.50 28.46 -47.78
C SER A 22 18.00 28.81 -49.20
N PRO A 23 16.68 29.04 -49.37
CA PRO A 23 16.25 30.21 -50.15
C PRO A 23 15.12 31.05 -49.52
N SER A 24 15.32 32.38 -49.59
CA SER A 24 14.38 33.49 -49.87
C SER A 24 13.04 33.70 -49.12
N ALA A 25 12.94 34.87 -48.47
CA ALA A 25 11.78 35.70 -48.02
C ALA A 25 10.54 35.73 -48.95
N SER A 26 9.26 36.05 -48.58
CA SER A 26 8.45 36.66 -47.47
C SER A 26 6.93 36.44 -47.81
N PRO A 27 5.85 36.70 -47.00
CA PRO A 27 5.59 37.82 -46.05
C PRO A 27 4.89 37.43 -44.71
N PRO A 28 4.60 38.38 -43.78
CA PRO A 28 4.09 38.08 -42.45
C PRO A 28 2.56 38.03 -42.42
N GLY A 29 2.00 37.02 -41.74
CA GLY A 29 0.58 36.92 -41.52
C GLY A 29 0.27 35.90 -40.42
N GLU A 30 -0.16 36.42 -39.27
CA GLU A 30 -0.99 35.74 -38.27
C GLU A 30 -0.32 34.60 -37.49
N GLU A 31 0.56 34.98 -36.55
CA GLU A 31 0.72 34.20 -35.31
C GLU A 31 -0.53 34.43 -34.44
N GLU A 32 -1.54 33.59 -34.57
CA GLU A 32 -2.54 33.39 -33.51
C GLU A 32 -2.81 31.90 -33.29
N THR A 33 -2.52 31.45 -32.06
CA THR A 33 -3.19 30.35 -31.35
C THR A 33 -2.96 28.89 -31.80
N GLU A 34 -1.72 28.41 -31.85
CA GLU A 34 -1.44 26.95 -31.75
C GLU A 34 -1.05 26.50 -30.31
N GLY A 35 -0.72 27.46 -29.43
CA GLY A 35 -0.30 27.16 -28.05
C GLY A 35 -1.45 26.85 -27.08
N GLU A 36 -2.65 27.37 -27.33
CA GLU A 36 -3.81 27.21 -26.43
C GLU A 36 -4.59 25.91 -26.69
N GLU A 37 -4.62 25.43 -27.95
CA GLU A 37 -5.28 24.17 -28.31
C GLU A 37 -4.57 22.95 -27.70
N SER A 38 -3.24 23.00 -27.61
CA SER A 38 -2.40 21.96 -27.01
C SER A 38 -2.58 21.86 -25.48
N LEU A 39 -2.74 23.00 -24.80
CA LEU A 39 -3.01 23.04 -23.35
C LEU A 39 -4.43 22.55 -23.03
N GLY A 40 -5.42 22.93 -23.85
CA GLY A 40 -6.80 22.45 -23.73
C GLY A 40 -6.94 20.94 -23.94
N LYS A 41 -6.10 20.37 -24.80
CA LYS A 41 -6.05 18.92 -25.07
C LYS A 41 -5.39 18.11 -23.94
N LEU A 42 -4.35 18.66 -23.30
CA LEU A 42 -3.72 18.05 -22.11
C LEU A 42 -4.64 18.03 -20.88
N VAL A 43 -5.48 19.05 -20.73
CA VAL A 43 -6.46 19.13 -19.63
C VAL A 43 -7.67 18.23 -19.89
N ALA A 44 -8.10 18.09 -21.15
CA ALA A 44 -9.21 17.21 -21.55
C ALA A 44 -8.91 15.71 -21.40
N ASP A 45 -7.63 15.30 -21.41
CA ASP A 45 -7.22 13.89 -21.35
C ASP A 45 -7.03 13.35 -19.91
N SER A 46 -7.31 14.18 -18.89
CA SER A 46 -7.21 13.79 -17.48
C SER A 46 -8.53 13.30 -16.87
N SER A 47 -9.42 12.75 -17.69
CA SER A 47 -10.69 12.22 -17.19
C SER A 47 -10.46 11.03 -16.24
N PHE A 48 -11.21 10.98 -15.14
CA PHE A 48 -11.06 9.91 -14.15
C PHE A 48 -11.55 8.57 -14.72
N GLU A 49 -10.61 7.67 -15.00
CA GLU A 49 -10.90 6.36 -15.59
C GLU A 49 -11.31 5.33 -14.54
N ARG A 50 -12.51 5.52 -13.98
CA ARG A 50 -13.09 4.67 -12.91
C ARG A 50 -12.94 3.18 -13.18
N GLY A 51 -13.22 2.71 -14.39
CA GLY A 51 -13.17 1.29 -14.74
C GLY A 51 -11.79 0.66 -14.53
N ARG A 52 -10.71 1.39 -14.86
CA ARG A 52 -9.33 0.89 -14.67
C ARG A 52 -8.96 0.86 -13.19
N HIS A 53 -9.42 1.84 -12.41
CA HIS A 53 -9.23 1.83 -10.96
C HIS A 53 -9.96 0.65 -10.30
N VAL A 54 -11.21 0.36 -10.69
CA VAL A 54 -11.95 -0.82 -10.19
C VAL A 54 -11.19 -2.10 -10.51
N MET A 55 -10.72 -2.28 -11.75
CA MET A 55 -9.95 -3.45 -12.15
C MET A 55 -8.67 -3.62 -11.31
N PHE A 56 -7.91 -2.54 -11.13
CA PHE A 56 -6.69 -2.55 -10.32
C PHE A 56 -6.97 -2.92 -8.86
N LEU A 57 -7.99 -2.32 -8.25
CA LEU A 57 -8.36 -2.57 -6.86
C LEU A 57 -8.89 -4.00 -6.66
N GLN A 58 -9.66 -4.53 -7.61
CA GLN A 58 -10.11 -5.92 -7.60
C GLN A 58 -8.96 -6.91 -7.72
N MET A 59 -7.95 -6.61 -8.56
CA MET A 59 -6.73 -7.41 -8.64
C MET A 59 -6.02 -7.43 -7.29
N MET A 60 -5.80 -6.26 -6.67
CA MET A 60 -5.17 -6.14 -5.34
C MET A 60 -5.97 -6.85 -4.24
N TYR A 61 -7.31 -6.83 -4.33
CA TYR A 61 -8.20 -7.53 -3.40
C TYR A 61 -8.04 -9.06 -3.51
N GLN A 62 -8.00 -9.61 -4.72
CA GLN A 62 -7.89 -11.06 -4.91
C GLN A 62 -6.49 -11.60 -4.65
N MET A 63 -5.45 -10.91 -5.14
CA MET A 63 -4.08 -11.36 -5.01
C MET A 63 -3.10 -10.18 -5.10
N LEU A 64 -2.23 -10.07 -4.09
CA LEU A 64 -1.14 -9.10 -4.13
C LEU A 64 -0.11 -9.51 -5.19
N PRO A 65 0.28 -8.61 -6.12
CA PRO A 65 1.41 -8.85 -7.02
C PRO A 65 2.71 -9.12 -6.25
N HIS A 66 3.60 -9.94 -6.82
CA HIS A 66 4.87 -10.35 -6.20
C HIS A 66 5.74 -9.17 -5.71
N HIS A 67 5.68 -8.02 -6.38
CA HIS A 67 6.41 -6.82 -5.96
C HIS A 67 6.06 -6.32 -4.56
N TYR A 68 4.88 -6.70 -4.02
CA TYR A 68 4.46 -6.38 -2.65
C TYR A 68 4.87 -7.43 -1.62
N GLN A 69 5.64 -8.45 -1.99
CA GLN A 69 6.07 -9.48 -1.04
C GLN A 69 6.85 -8.90 0.15
N SER A 70 7.66 -7.87 -0.06
CA SER A 70 8.35 -7.15 1.03
C SER A 70 7.41 -6.40 1.97
N GLN A 71 6.16 -6.18 1.55
CA GLN A 71 5.10 -5.50 2.29
C GLN A 71 4.15 -6.49 2.97
N GLU A 72 4.50 -7.78 3.10
CA GLU A 72 3.63 -8.77 3.76
C GLU A 72 3.30 -8.35 5.20
N ILE A 73 4.23 -7.71 5.91
CA ILE A 73 3.98 -7.14 7.26
C ILE A 73 2.90 -6.04 7.27
N ASN A 74 2.59 -5.44 6.12
CA ASN A 74 1.60 -4.38 5.94
C ASN A 74 0.37 -4.88 5.18
N ARG A 75 0.12 -6.20 5.16
CA ARG A 75 -0.96 -6.80 4.37
C ARG A 75 -2.35 -6.26 4.72
N LEU A 76 -2.65 -6.01 5.99
CA LEU A 76 -3.88 -5.32 6.39
C LEU A 76 -3.98 -3.89 5.84
N THR A 77 -2.87 -3.16 5.77
CA THR A 77 -2.83 -1.80 5.22
C THR A 77 -3.10 -1.81 3.71
N LEU A 78 -2.51 -2.76 2.99
CA LEU A 78 -2.75 -2.92 1.55
C LEU A 78 -4.20 -3.35 1.26
N ALA A 79 -4.74 -4.26 2.07
CA ALA A 79 -6.16 -4.63 2.01
C ALA A 79 -7.07 -3.43 2.29
N TYR A 80 -6.73 -2.59 3.26
CA TYR A 80 -7.47 -1.36 3.55
C TYR A 80 -7.50 -0.43 2.34
N PHE A 81 -6.38 -0.20 1.66
CA PHE A 81 -6.36 0.62 0.45
C PHE A 81 -7.20 0.03 -0.68
N ALA A 82 -7.14 -1.29 -0.89
CA ALA A 82 -7.95 -1.95 -1.91
C ALA A 82 -9.46 -1.83 -1.62
N ILE A 83 -9.87 -2.20 -0.41
CA ILE A 83 -11.28 -2.26 0.00
C ILE A 83 -11.87 -0.85 0.14
N SER A 84 -11.15 0.08 0.78
CA SER A 84 -11.58 1.48 0.86
C SER A 84 -11.61 2.14 -0.50
N GLY A 85 -10.67 1.82 -1.39
CA GLY A 85 -10.69 2.27 -2.77
C GLY A 85 -11.95 1.81 -3.51
N LEU A 86 -12.32 0.52 -3.36
CA LEU A 86 -13.54 -0.03 -3.95
C LEU A 86 -14.80 0.64 -3.41
N ASP A 87 -14.84 0.96 -2.12
CA ASP A 87 -15.92 1.73 -1.51
C ASP A 87 -16.01 3.16 -2.09
N ILE A 88 -14.88 3.88 -2.17
CA ILE A 88 -14.81 5.24 -2.71
C ILE A 88 -15.29 5.30 -4.16
N VAL A 89 -14.92 4.32 -4.99
CA VAL A 89 -15.37 4.27 -6.39
C VAL A 89 -16.76 3.66 -6.57
N GLY A 90 -17.43 3.23 -5.49
CA GLY A 90 -18.79 2.67 -5.54
C GLY A 90 -18.84 1.27 -6.17
N SER A 91 -17.85 0.44 -5.90
CA SER A 91 -17.76 -0.96 -6.33
C SER A 91 -17.53 -1.92 -5.15
N LEU A 92 -18.01 -1.56 -3.96
CA LEU A 92 -17.93 -2.42 -2.77
C LEU A 92 -18.85 -3.65 -2.85
N ASP A 93 -19.82 -3.66 -3.78
CA ASP A 93 -20.68 -4.82 -4.08
C ASP A 93 -19.90 -6.02 -4.60
N THR A 94 -18.69 -5.82 -5.13
CA THR A 94 -17.84 -6.90 -5.63
C THR A 94 -16.98 -7.56 -4.55
N VAL A 95 -17.11 -7.13 -3.29
CA VAL A 95 -16.36 -7.66 -2.14
C VAL A 95 -17.25 -8.59 -1.33
N ASP A 96 -16.73 -9.76 -0.97
CA ASP A 96 -17.38 -10.64 -0.01
C ASP A 96 -17.15 -10.09 1.41
N ARG A 97 -18.19 -9.47 1.96
CA ARG A 97 -18.11 -8.74 3.23
C ARG A 97 -17.89 -9.67 4.42
N ASP A 98 -18.51 -10.85 4.40
CA ASP A 98 -18.43 -11.81 5.50
C ASP A 98 -17.08 -12.53 5.50
N GLU A 99 -16.59 -12.90 4.31
CA GLU A 99 -15.26 -13.47 4.15
C GLU A 99 -14.17 -12.48 4.59
N VAL A 100 -14.28 -11.22 4.15
CA VAL A 100 -13.33 -10.16 4.56
C VAL A 100 -13.37 -9.94 6.06
N ALA A 101 -14.56 -9.86 6.67
CA ALA A 101 -14.68 -9.66 8.11
C ALA A 101 -14.02 -10.81 8.89
N SER A 102 -14.30 -12.06 8.49
CA SER A 102 -13.67 -13.25 9.08
C SER A 102 -12.15 -13.24 8.92
N TRP A 103 -11.67 -12.90 7.71
CA TRP A 103 -10.25 -12.78 7.41
C TRP A 103 -9.58 -11.72 8.29
N VAL A 104 -10.12 -10.50 8.40
CA VAL A 104 -9.57 -9.43 9.24
C VAL A 104 -9.56 -9.83 10.72
N LEU A 105 -10.63 -10.43 11.22
CA LEU A 105 -10.70 -10.90 12.61
C LEU A 105 -9.65 -11.97 12.93
N SER A 106 -9.20 -12.74 11.94
CA SER A 106 -8.11 -13.72 12.12
C SER A 106 -6.73 -13.10 12.40
N PHE A 107 -6.55 -11.78 12.21
CA PHE A 107 -5.32 -11.09 12.56
C PHE A 107 -5.30 -10.57 14.00
N ARG A 108 -6.42 -10.70 14.71
CA ARG A 108 -6.58 -10.17 16.05
C ARG A 108 -5.86 -11.04 17.07
N THR A 109 -4.99 -10.42 17.87
CA THR A 109 -4.39 -11.07 19.04
C THR A 109 -5.34 -10.97 20.23
N HIS A 110 -5.51 -12.07 20.96
CA HIS A 110 -6.25 -12.09 22.21
C HIS A 110 -5.28 -12.45 23.34
N PRO A 111 -5.33 -11.78 24.50
CA PRO A 111 -4.63 -12.23 25.69
C PRO A 111 -5.20 -13.58 26.14
N GLU A 112 -4.35 -14.52 26.52
CA GLU A 112 -4.81 -15.77 27.15
C GLU A 112 -5.19 -15.54 28.62
N ASP A 113 -4.52 -14.59 29.30
CA ASP A 113 -4.85 -14.13 30.65
C ASP A 113 -4.78 -12.59 30.76
N ILE A 114 -5.68 -12.01 31.56
CA ILE A 114 -5.68 -10.58 31.93
C ILE A 114 -4.36 -10.19 32.63
N ALA A 115 -3.69 -11.13 33.31
CA ALA A 115 -2.40 -10.90 33.94
C ALA A 115 -1.29 -10.53 32.92
N GLU A 116 -1.33 -11.10 31.70
CA GLU A 116 -0.38 -10.81 30.61
C GLU A 116 -0.54 -9.40 30.05
N ILE A 117 -1.73 -8.81 30.22
CA ILE A 117 -2.02 -7.44 29.77
C ILE A 117 -1.13 -6.39 30.46
N ASN A 118 -0.54 -6.72 31.62
CA ASN A 118 0.36 -5.84 32.36
C ASN A 118 1.84 -5.98 31.96
N CYS A 119 2.20 -6.93 31.09
CA CYS A 119 3.60 -7.23 30.75
C CYS A 119 4.18 -6.37 29.62
N GLY A 120 3.48 -5.31 29.18
CA GLY A 120 3.93 -4.43 28.10
C GLY A 120 3.66 -4.98 26.70
N GLU A 121 2.82 -6.01 26.60
CA GLU A 121 2.37 -6.59 25.34
C GLU A 121 1.30 -5.73 24.65
N PHE A 122 1.37 -5.67 23.31
CA PHE A 122 0.40 -4.96 22.49
C PHE A 122 -0.73 -5.91 22.06
N TYR A 123 -1.98 -5.52 22.31
CA TYR A 123 -3.16 -6.25 21.84
C TYR A 123 -3.93 -5.41 20.83
N GLY A 124 -4.09 -5.97 19.63
CA GLY A 124 -4.77 -5.34 18.51
C GLY A 124 -4.77 -6.28 17.31
N PHE A 125 -4.47 -5.75 16.13
CA PHE A 125 -4.38 -6.55 14.91
C PHE A 125 -2.93 -6.59 14.40
N ASN A 126 -2.47 -7.79 14.06
CA ASN A 126 -1.17 -8.01 13.43
C ASN A 126 -1.24 -7.63 11.96
N GLY A 127 -0.17 -7.05 11.43
CA GLY A 127 -0.14 -6.67 10.01
C GLY A 127 -0.10 -7.85 9.05
N SER A 128 0.37 -9.02 9.50
CA SER A 128 0.42 -10.28 8.75
C SER A 128 0.19 -11.51 9.65
N ARG A 129 0.03 -12.70 9.05
CA ARG A 129 0.02 -13.98 9.78
C ARG A 129 1.41 -14.44 10.20
N SER A 130 2.46 -14.07 9.46
CA SER A 130 3.85 -14.39 9.84
C SER A 130 4.29 -13.68 11.12
N SER A 131 3.70 -12.52 11.40
CA SER A 131 3.91 -11.76 12.65
C SER A 131 3.26 -12.40 13.89
N GLN A 132 2.31 -13.34 13.71
CA GLN A 132 1.61 -14.01 14.82
C GLN A 132 2.42 -15.16 15.45
N TYR A 133 3.43 -15.68 14.73
CA TYR A 133 4.23 -16.83 15.18
C TYR A 133 5.72 -16.48 15.05
N PRO A 134 6.36 -15.93 16.09
CA PRO A 134 7.80 -15.78 16.09
C PRO A 134 8.47 -17.16 16.02
N SER A 135 9.55 -17.27 15.25
CA SER A 135 10.35 -18.51 15.20
C SER A 135 10.92 -18.83 16.58
N ASP A 136 10.80 -20.08 17.03
CA ASP A 136 11.23 -20.60 18.36
C ASP A 136 12.73 -20.44 18.69
N ASP A 137 13.53 -19.83 17.80
CA ASP A 137 15.00 -19.79 17.89
C ASP A 137 15.55 -18.65 18.76
N ALA A 138 14.68 -17.75 19.27
CA ALA A 138 15.08 -16.68 20.16
C ALA A 138 14.39 -16.85 21.52
N GLY A 139 15.14 -17.31 22.54
CA GLY A 139 14.69 -17.43 23.93
C GLY A 139 14.42 -16.09 24.65
N GLY A 140 13.85 -15.11 23.95
CA GLY A 140 13.39 -13.84 24.46
C GLY A 140 11.88 -13.74 24.31
N VAL A 141 11.24 -13.06 25.27
CA VAL A 141 9.79 -12.81 25.32
C VAL A 141 9.25 -12.48 23.92
N SER A 142 8.36 -13.34 23.43
CA SER A 142 7.61 -13.21 22.18
C SER A 142 6.84 -11.88 22.17
N GLY A 143 7.48 -10.81 21.74
CA GLY A 143 6.83 -9.52 21.60
C GLY A 143 5.72 -9.61 20.55
N ASN A 144 4.47 -9.33 20.95
CA ASN A 144 3.35 -9.26 20.04
C ASN A 144 3.62 -8.20 18.96
N HIS A 145 3.79 -8.64 17.70
CA HIS A 145 4.08 -7.79 16.53
C HIS A 145 2.84 -7.03 16.02
N CYS A 146 1.88 -6.72 16.89
CA CYS A 146 0.74 -5.92 16.45
C CYS A 146 1.10 -4.43 16.47
N HIS A 147 0.66 -3.74 15.43
CA HIS A 147 0.98 -2.35 15.20
C HIS A 147 -0.30 -1.51 15.20
N LEU A 148 -0.19 -0.26 15.66
CA LEU A 148 -1.32 0.65 15.72
C LEU A 148 -1.92 0.92 14.33
N ALA A 149 -1.07 1.04 13.31
CA ALA A 149 -1.51 1.23 11.93
C ALA A 149 -2.33 0.03 11.42
N SER A 150 -1.90 -1.19 11.68
CA SER A 150 -2.63 -2.41 11.33
C SER A 150 -3.96 -2.51 12.07
N THR A 151 -3.99 -2.11 13.34
CA THR A 151 -5.23 -2.05 14.13
C THR A 151 -6.21 -1.03 13.57
N TYR A 152 -5.74 0.16 13.20
CA TYR A 152 -6.57 1.15 12.49
C TYR A 152 -7.13 0.58 11.19
N CYS A 153 -6.28 -0.03 10.35
CA CYS A 153 -6.69 -0.59 9.06
C CYS A 153 -7.74 -1.69 9.24
N ALA A 154 -7.56 -2.59 10.21
CA ALA A 154 -8.52 -3.64 10.51
C ALA A 154 -9.89 -3.07 10.91
N LEU A 155 -9.92 -2.13 11.85
CA LEU A 155 -11.18 -1.52 12.30
C LEU A 155 -11.87 -0.75 11.17
N ALA A 156 -11.10 -0.05 10.32
CA ALA A 156 -11.62 0.65 9.17
C ALA A 156 -12.22 -0.31 8.15
N ILE A 157 -11.53 -1.40 7.80
CA ILE A 157 -12.06 -2.44 6.91
C ILE A 157 -13.35 -3.03 7.47
N LEU A 158 -13.35 -3.46 8.75
CA LEU A 158 -14.54 -4.01 9.41
C LEU A 158 -15.73 -3.03 9.34
N LYS A 159 -15.46 -1.73 9.53
CA LYS A 159 -16.50 -0.71 9.41
C LYS A 159 -17.03 -0.57 7.97
N ILE A 160 -16.14 -0.57 6.97
CA ILE A 160 -16.49 -0.46 5.54
C ILE A 160 -17.37 -1.64 5.11
N VAL A 161 -17.00 -2.87 5.49
CA VAL A 161 -17.78 -4.07 5.12
C VAL A 161 -19.08 -4.24 5.95
N GLY A 162 -19.36 -3.33 6.88
CA GLY A 162 -20.59 -3.34 7.67
C GLY A 162 -20.58 -4.29 8.87
N TYR A 163 -19.40 -4.71 9.34
CA TYR A 163 -19.29 -5.53 10.54
C TYR A 163 -19.72 -4.75 11.80
N ASN A 164 -20.42 -5.42 12.71
CA ASN A 164 -20.81 -4.82 13.98
C ASN A 164 -19.63 -4.80 14.95
N LEU A 165 -18.95 -3.64 15.04
CA LEU A 165 -17.81 -3.44 15.93
C LEU A 165 -18.13 -3.60 17.43
N SER A 166 -19.41 -3.65 17.82
CA SER A 166 -19.81 -3.96 19.20
C SER A 166 -19.43 -5.37 19.62
N ASN A 167 -19.18 -6.26 18.65
CA ASN A 167 -18.72 -7.63 18.88
C ASN A 167 -17.22 -7.72 19.20
N ILE A 168 -16.49 -6.60 19.13
CA ILE A 168 -15.06 -6.54 19.46
C ILE A 168 -14.93 -6.32 20.96
N ASP A 169 -14.08 -7.11 21.62
CA ASP A 169 -13.65 -6.82 22.98
C ASP A 169 -12.67 -5.63 22.99
N TRP A 170 -13.18 -4.46 23.35
CA TRP A 170 -12.40 -3.23 23.35
C TRP A 170 -11.41 -3.14 24.51
N MET A 171 -11.55 -3.95 25.56
CA MET A 171 -10.76 -3.80 26.78
C MET A 171 -9.25 -3.98 26.54
N PRO A 172 -8.76 -5.06 25.90
CA PRO A 172 -7.33 -5.22 25.61
C PRO A 172 -6.78 -4.12 24.71
N LEU A 173 -7.58 -3.66 23.74
CA LEU A 173 -7.17 -2.61 22.81
C LEU A 173 -7.04 -1.25 23.51
N LEU A 174 -7.99 -0.90 24.39
CA LEU A 174 -7.94 0.35 25.15
C LEU A 174 -6.80 0.37 26.17
N MET A 175 -6.53 -0.76 26.82
CA MET A 175 -5.38 -0.93 27.72
C MET A 175 -4.07 -0.72 26.96
N THR A 176 -3.95 -1.34 25.78
CA THR A 176 -2.81 -1.16 24.88
C THR A 176 -2.62 0.32 24.50
N MET A 177 -3.68 0.99 24.06
CA MET A 177 -3.63 2.42 23.70
C MET A 177 -3.18 3.30 24.87
N ARG A 178 -3.64 3.01 26.08
CA ARG A 178 -3.23 3.73 27.29
C ARG A 178 -1.75 3.51 27.60
N ASN A 179 -1.25 2.29 27.44
CA ASN A 179 0.15 1.95 27.69
C ASN A 179 1.10 2.58 26.66
N LEU A 180 0.64 2.80 25.43
CA LEU A 180 1.43 3.46 24.39
C LEU A 180 1.50 4.98 24.53
N GLN A 181 0.57 5.59 25.25
CA GLN A 181 0.52 7.04 25.39
C GLN A 181 1.59 7.52 26.38
N LYS A 182 2.52 8.34 25.89
CA LYS A 182 3.54 9.01 26.71
C LYS A 182 2.93 10.17 27.51
N PRO A 183 3.61 10.64 28.57
CA PRO A 183 3.18 11.81 29.35
C PRO A 183 3.04 13.10 28.52
N ASP A 184 3.73 13.19 27.39
CA ASP A 184 3.65 14.32 26.44
C ASP A 184 2.48 14.20 25.44
N GLY A 185 1.65 13.17 25.57
CA GLY A 185 0.49 12.92 24.72
C GLY A 185 0.79 12.21 23.41
N ARG A 186 2.06 11.94 23.06
CA ARG A 186 2.43 11.18 21.86
C ARG A 186 2.28 9.68 22.10
N TYR A 187 2.02 8.93 21.04
CA TYR A 187 1.97 7.48 21.09
C TYR A 187 3.31 6.88 20.66
N LEU A 188 3.74 5.82 21.35
CA LEU A 188 4.89 5.00 20.93
C LEU A 188 4.56 4.24 19.66
N ASN A 189 5.49 4.26 18.70
CA ASN A 189 5.48 3.29 17.61
C ASN A 189 6.12 2.01 18.14
N VAL A 190 5.32 0.96 18.31
CA VAL A 190 5.82 -0.37 18.66
C VAL A 190 6.35 -0.97 17.38
N SER A 191 7.67 -1.17 17.30
CA SER A 191 8.37 -1.76 16.15
C SER A 191 8.63 -3.22 16.45
#